data_AF-A0A1I7ZQI2-F1
#
_entry.id   AF-A0A1I7ZQI2-F1
#
_cell.length_a   1.000
_cell.length_b   1.000
_cell.length_c   1.000
_cell.angle_alpha   90.00
_cell.angle_beta   90.00
_cell.angle_gamma   90.00
#
_symmetry.space_group_name_H-M   'P 1'
#
loop_
_entity.id
_entity.type
_entity.pdbx_description
1 polymer ?
#
loop_
_entity_poly.entity_id
_entity_poly.type
_entity_poly.pdbx_seq_one_letter_code
_entity_poly.pdbx_strand_id
1 'polypeptide(L)'
;MMPERYGADDMDGVKYERQSFATLKSAQFDLPLYDKAFSLRLLAYFGAFLPGLGCFTCIAYTYIFQADRVLNFTTSSCPDVYVAFPPVSYSIGVWDPQKYFWLFVMFFHMPPRIFYPYFYKKMFISLKPEVASERWFQAVLWWYMRTMYIEPLGLIAVTVFDMEKVFELHALSYTVWIVAFNFNMLFTVILQDFSGARELSPMHNRTWLLKRFLLIAGIALSCTSGVSYGIYTFWCIGEAYAVFTIVEYVLVGFNSLFHFLILFDFSNVKMEMRYDLEMVGREKSNKFKNVDITVFPEQQKPQPC
;
A
#
# COMPACT_ATOMS: atom_id res chain seq x y z
N MET A 1 -62.58 -63.30 -35.48
CA MET A 1 -63.55 -62.94 -34.42
C MET A 1 -62.83 -61.93 -33.52
N MET A 2 -63.10 -60.63 -33.70
CA MET A 2 -62.83 -59.58 -32.69
C MET A 2 -63.80 -59.80 -31.50
N PRO A 3 -63.68 -59.19 -30.29
CA PRO A 3 -62.91 -57.98 -29.92
C PRO A 3 -62.30 -57.91 -28.47
N GLU A 4 -61.60 -56.79 -28.17
CA GLU A 4 -61.65 -55.91 -26.95
C GLU A 4 -61.39 -56.45 -25.52
N ARG A 5 -60.70 -55.77 -24.56
CA ARG A 5 -60.56 -54.34 -24.14
C ARG A 5 -59.22 -54.16 -23.37
N TYR A 6 -58.44 -53.08 -23.57
CA TYR A 6 -58.39 -51.81 -22.76
C TYR A 6 -58.28 -52.03 -21.23
N GLY A 7 -57.37 -51.42 -20.46
CA GLY A 7 -56.39 -50.34 -20.64
C GLY A 7 -55.87 -49.89 -19.24
N ALA A 8 -54.97 -48.90 -19.23
CA ALA A 8 -54.37 -48.17 -18.09
C ALA A 8 -53.15 -48.83 -17.44
N ASP A 9 -52.03 -48.17 -17.17
CA ASP A 9 -51.47 -46.83 -17.42
C ASP A 9 -50.00 -46.99 -16.96
N ASP A 10 -49.02 -46.78 -17.84
CA ASP A 10 -48.18 -45.57 -17.88
C ASP A 10 -47.01 -45.58 -16.86
N MET A 11 -45.79 -45.79 -17.37
CA MET A 11 -44.66 -44.87 -17.25
C MET A 11 -43.40 -45.52 -17.82
N ASP A 12 -43.11 -45.13 -19.05
CA ASP A 12 -41.93 -45.41 -19.84
C ASP A 12 -40.60 -44.97 -19.19
N GLY A 13 -39.55 -45.73 -19.50
CA GLY A 13 -38.25 -45.15 -19.86
C GLY A 13 -37.37 -44.59 -18.75
N VAL A 14 -36.64 -45.47 -18.04
CA VAL A 14 -35.41 -45.06 -17.36
C VAL A 14 -34.33 -44.80 -18.40
N LYS A 15 -34.36 -43.58 -18.98
CA LYS A 15 -33.21 -42.98 -19.66
C LYS A 15 -32.12 -42.78 -18.62
N TYR A 16 -30.96 -43.39 -18.83
CA TYR A 16 -29.73 -42.99 -18.15
C TYR A 16 -29.38 -41.56 -18.58
N GLU A 17 -29.82 -40.58 -17.80
CA GLU A 17 -29.46 -39.20 -18.03
C GLU A 17 -28.06 -38.95 -17.47
N ARG A 18 -27.10 -38.83 -18.39
CA ARG A 18 -25.75 -38.35 -18.18
C ARG A 18 -25.84 -36.95 -17.55
N GLN A 19 -25.89 -36.88 -16.23
CA GLN A 19 -25.85 -35.60 -15.51
C GLN A 19 -24.53 -34.91 -15.85
N SER A 20 -24.66 -33.89 -16.70
CA SER A 20 -23.60 -32.96 -17.08
C SER A 20 -22.93 -32.41 -15.82
N PHE A 21 -21.60 -32.48 -15.81
CA PHE A 21 -20.67 -31.91 -14.83
C PHE A 21 -20.68 -30.37 -14.86
N ALA A 22 -21.85 -29.76 -14.75
CA ALA A 22 -22.07 -28.33 -14.96
C ALA A 22 -22.98 -27.73 -13.89
N THR A 23 -22.82 -28.08 -12.61
CA THR A 23 -23.41 -27.29 -11.51
C THR A 23 -22.79 -27.56 -10.14
N LEU A 24 -21.46 -27.59 -10.03
CA LEU A 24 -20.86 -27.19 -8.75
C LEU A 24 -20.82 -25.66 -8.77
N LYS A 25 -21.93 -25.05 -8.34
CA LYS A 25 -21.95 -23.66 -7.89
C LYS A 25 -20.69 -23.45 -7.06
N SER A 26 -19.86 -22.50 -7.48
CA SER A 26 -18.84 -21.89 -6.63
C SER A 26 -19.40 -21.80 -5.21
N ALA A 27 -18.79 -22.52 -4.27
CA ALA A 27 -19.13 -22.36 -2.87
C ALA A 27 -18.72 -20.94 -2.49
N GLN A 28 -19.67 -20.02 -2.68
CA GLN A 28 -19.55 -18.65 -2.26
C GLN A 28 -19.67 -18.69 -0.75
N PHE A 29 -18.53 -18.81 -0.08
CA PHE A 29 -18.44 -18.46 1.32
C PHE A 29 -18.63 -16.94 1.36
N ASP A 30 -19.87 -16.51 1.57
CA ASP A 30 -20.18 -15.13 1.94
C ASP A 30 -19.54 -14.89 3.31
N LEU A 31 -18.24 -14.63 3.34
CA LEU A 31 -17.63 -14.00 4.51
C LEU A 31 -18.35 -12.67 4.69
N PRO A 32 -18.92 -12.41 5.87
CA PRO A 32 -19.77 -11.25 6.09
C PRO A 32 -19.02 -9.99 5.67
N LEU A 33 -19.73 -9.06 5.00
CA LEU A 33 -19.23 -7.76 4.54
C LEU A 33 -18.43 -7.00 5.62
N TYR A 34 -18.73 -7.29 6.90
CA TYR A 34 -18.07 -6.79 8.10
C TYR A 34 -16.58 -7.19 8.22
N ASP A 35 -16.20 -8.42 7.86
CA ASP A 35 -14.81 -8.90 7.94
C ASP A 35 -13.88 -8.21 6.92
N LYS A 36 -14.44 -7.85 5.75
CA LYS A 36 -13.66 -7.25 4.64
C LYS A 36 -13.29 -5.79 4.91
N ALA A 37 -14.23 -5.00 5.44
CA ALA A 37 -13.97 -3.62 5.85
C ALA A 37 -12.98 -3.55 7.03
N PHE A 38 -13.02 -4.55 7.92
CA PHE A 38 -12.09 -4.65 9.04
C PHE A 38 -10.66 -4.92 8.57
N SER A 39 -10.47 -5.83 7.60
CA SER A 39 -9.15 -6.16 7.04
C SER A 39 -8.50 -4.97 6.32
N LEU A 40 -9.23 -4.24 5.46
CA LEU A 40 -8.69 -3.06 4.77
C LEU A 40 -8.34 -1.92 5.73
N ARG A 41 -9.15 -1.72 6.77
CA ARG A 41 -8.87 -0.75 7.83
C ARG A 41 -7.60 -1.11 8.57
N LEU A 42 -7.41 -2.37 8.94
CA LEU A 42 -6.18 -2.84 9.57
C LEU A 42 -4.97 -2.56 8.67
N LEU A 43 -5.10 -2.84 7.36
CA LEU A 43 -4.06 -2.55 6.39
C LEU A 43 -3.66 -1.07 6.36
N ALA A 44 -4.64 -0.17 6.32
CA ALA A 44 -4.36 1.26 6.30
C ALA A 44 -3.80 1.80 7.62
N TYR A 45 -4.36 1.36 8.75
CA TYR A 45 -3.91 1.83 10.06
C TYR A 45 -2.49 1.37 10.36
N PHE A 46 -2.20 0.08 10.23
CA PHE A 46 -0.88 -0.45 10.53
C PHE A 46 0.11 -0.20 9.37
N GLY A 47 -0.33 -0.34 8.13
CA GLY A 47 0.51 -0.20 6.93
C GLY A 47 0.75 1.22 6.44
N ALA A 48 0.15 2.26 7.06
CA ALA A 48 0.39 3.64 6.67
C ALA A 48 0.25 4.67 7.80
N PHE A 49 -0.77 4.57 8.66
CA PHE A 49 -0.98 5.58 9.72
C PHE A 49 0.00 5.42 10.89
N LEU A 50 0.21 4.18 11.35
CA LEU A 50 1.08 3.83 12.46
C LEU A 50 2.53 4.33 12.32
N PRO A 51 3.25 4.14 11.18
CA PRO A 51 4.61 4.67 11.04
C PRO A 51 4.65 6.21 11.09
N GLY A 52 3.67 6.90 10.49
CA GLY A 52 3.59 8.36 10.59
C GLY A 52 3.39 8.82 12.03
N LEU A 53 2.40 8.24 12.72
CA LEU A 53 2.13 8.55 14.12
C LEU A 53 3.33 8.22 15.02
N GLY A 54 3.96 7.07 14.82
CA GLY A 54 5.14 6.65 15.56
C GLY A 54 6.30 7.62 15.37
N CYS A 55 6.58 8.03 14.13
CA CYS A 55 7.63 9.00 13.82
C CYS A 55 7.37 10.35 14.49
N PHE A 56 6.17 10.93 14.34
CA PHE A 56 5.85 12.21 14.97
C PHE A 56 5.82 12.13 16.50
N THR A 57 5.48 10.97 17.06
CA THR A 57 5.60 10.71 18.50
C THR A 57 7.07 10.74 18.94
N CYS A 58 7.97 10.10 18.19
CA CYS A 58 9.41 10.18 18.46
C CYS A 58 9.91 11.63 18.37
N ILE A 59 9.56 12.37 17.32
CA ILE A 59 9.97 13.78 17.16
C ILE A 59 9.47 14.61 18.35
N ALA A 60 8.18 14.52 18.68
CA ALA A 60 7.60 15.24 19.81
C ALA A 60 8.30 14.89 21.14
N TYR A 61 8.60 13.61 21.35
CA TYR A 61 9.34 13.15 22.53
C TYR A 61 10.73 13.79 22.61
N THR A 62 11.48 13.86 21.50
CA THR A 62 12.79 14.51 21.43
C THR A 62 12.69 15.97 21.89
N TYR A 63 11.70 16.72 21.40
CA TYR A 63 11.53 18.12 21.78
C TYR A 63 11.08 18.32 23.23
N ILE A 64 10.23 17.43 23.77
CA ILE A 64 9.70 17.57 25.14
C ILE A 64 10.75 17.16 26.18
N PHE A 65 11.43 16.03 25.96
CA PHE A 65 12.29 15.41 26.98
C PHE A 65 13.79 15.58 26.71
N GLN A 66 14.18 16.07 25.53
CA GLN A 66 15.58 16.24 25.13
C GLN A 66 15.85 17.63 24.54
N ALA A 67 15.07 18.65 24.94
CA ALA A 67 15.21 20.02 24.43
C ALA A 67 16.65 20.55 24.51
N ASP A 68 17.37 20.30 25.61
CA ASP A 68 18.76 20.73 25.77
C ASP A 68 19.71 20.09 24.74
N ARG A 69 19.44 18.83 24.35
CA ARG A 69 20.23 18.16 23.31
C ARG A 69 19.90 18.71 21.93
N VAL A 70 18.63 19.04 21.68
CA VAL A 70 18.20 19.66 20.43
C VAL A 70 18.83 21.03 20.24
N LEU A 71 18.84 21.87 21.27
CA LEU A 71 19.42 23.21 21.21
C LEU A 71 20.93 23.20 20.97
N ASN A 72 21.62 22.14 21.40
CA ASN A 72 23.06 21.96 21.23
C ASN A 72 23.40 20.96 20.12
N PHE A 73 22.46 20.65 19.23
CA PHE A 73 22.67 19.67 18.17
C PHE A 73 23.63 20.21 17.10
N THR A 74 24.69 19.45 16.84
CA THR A 74 25.66 19.71 15.76
C THR A 74 25.87 18.41 14.98
N THR A 75 26.42 18.50 13.77
CA THR A 75 26.74 17.32 12.96
C THR A 75 28.25 17.14 12.85
N SER A 76 28.68 15.91 12.54
CA SER A 76 30.09 15.61 12.30
C SER A 76 30.69 16.38 11.11
N SER A 77 29.86 16.77 10.13
CA SER A 77 30.30 17.50 8.95
C SER A 77 30.59 18.97 9.23
N CYS A 78 29.84 19.58 10.15
CA CYS A 78 30.01 20.98 10.55
C CYS A 78 29.84 21.09 12.08
N PRO A 79 30.88 20.78 12.87
CA PRO A 79 30.80 20.67 14.32
C PRO A 79 30.57 22.01 15.04
N ASP A 80 30.95 23.12 14.42
CA ASP A 80 30.82 24.47 14.99
C ASP A 80 29.49 25.15 14.65
N VAL A 81 28.59 24.44 13.96
CA VAL A 81 27.30 24.98 13.50
C VAL A 81 26.16 24.30 14.23
N TYR A 82 25.54 25.06 15.13
CA TYR A 82 24.34 24.63 15.84
C TYR A 82 23.14 24.64 14.90
N VAL A 83 22.34 23.58 14.96
CA VAL A 83 21.11 23.48 14.16
C VAL A 83 19.90 23.28 15.07
N ALA A 84 18.90 24.13 14.89
CA ALA A 84 17.69 24.16 15.71
C ALA A 84 16.76 22.94 15.51
N PHE A 85 16.91 22.21 14.41
CA PHE A 85 16.05 21.09 14.03
C PHE A 85 16.91 19.84 13.78
N PRO A 86 16.81 18.79 14.61
CA PRO A 86 17.51 17.55 14.36
C PRO A 86 16.77 16.75 13.27
N PRO A 87 17.45 15.88 12.50
CA PRO A 87 16.79 15.06 11.49
C PRO A 87 15.85 14.03 12.12
N VAL A 88 14.94 13.46 11.33
CA VAL A 88 14.03 12.38 11.79
C VAL A 88 14.85 11.24 12.36
N SER A 89 15.90 10.83 11.64
CA SER A 89 16.82 9.76 12.01
C SER A 89 17.45 9.94 13.40
N TYR A 90 17.64 11.18 13.84
CA TYR A 90 18.10 11.45 15.21
C TYR A 90 17.04 11.03 16.22
N SER A 91 15.79 11.45 16.00
CA SER A 91 14.66 11.18 16.88
C SER A 91 14.26 9.70 16.94
N ILE A 92 14.47 8.94 15.87
CA ILE A 92 14.09 7.52 15.80
C ILE A 92 15.24 6.55 16.04
N GLY A 93 16.50 7.00 15.99
CA GLY A 93 17.66 6.10 15.87
C GLY A 93 18.72 6.23 16.96
N VAL A 94 18.86 7.40 17.60
CA VAL A 94 19.98 7.71 18.49
C VAL A 94 19.71 7.32 19.95
N TRP A 95 18.48 7.53 20.43
CA TRP A 95 18.14 7.27 21.84
C TRP A 95 17.36 5.97 22.04
N ASP A 96 17.82 5.13 22.98
CA ASP A 96 17.40 3.73 23.10
C ASP A 96 15.88 3.53 23.23
N PRO A 97 15.13 4.15 24.17
CA PRO A 97 13.69 3.93 24.25
C PRO A 97 12.90 4.41 23.03
N GLN A 98 13.28 5.53 22.40
CA GLN A 98 12.65 5.98 21.13
C GLN A 98 12.97 5.01 19.99
N LYS A 99 14.21 4.51 19.93
CA LYS A 99 14.65 3.51 18.97
C LYS A 99 13.89 2.20 19.11
N TYR A 100 13.73 1.68 20.32
CA TYR A 100 12.95 0.46 20.55
C TYR A 100 11.47 0.65 20.22
N PHE A 101 10.89 1.80 20.57
CA PHE A 101 9.53 2.14 20.19
C PHE A 101 9.36 2.21 18.67
N TRP A 102 10.30 2.86 17.97
CA TRP A 102 10.28 2.93 16.51
C TRP A 102 10.44 1.57 15.84
N LEU A 103 11.35 0.72 16.32
CA LEU A 103 11.50 -0.65 15.83
C LEU A 103 10.24 -1.49 16.04
N PHE A 104 9.55 -1.30 17.16
CA PHE A 104 8.26 -1.93 17.42
C PHE A 104 7.19 -1.46 16.42
N VAL A 105 7.12 -0.15 16.14
CA VAL A 105 6.25 0.40 15.09
C VAL A 105 6.54 -0.22 13.73
N MET A 106 7.82 -0.32 13.36
CA MET A 106 8.25 -0.93 12.09
C MET A 106 7.88 -2.41 12.00
N PHE A 107 7.98 -3.17 13.10
CA PHE A 107 7.59 -4.57 13.15
C PHE A 107 6.12 -4.80 12.77
N PHE A 108 5.21 -3.94 13.24
CA PHE A 108 3.79 -4.02 12.89
C PHE A 108 3.45 -3.38 11.55
N HIS A 109 4.24 -2.40 11.11
CA HIS A 109 4.03 -1.70 9.84
C HIS A 109 4.29 -2.59 8.62
N MET A 110 5.35 -3.40 8.69
CA MET A 110 5.85 -4.14 7.53
C MET A 110 4.90 -5.22 6.98
N PRO A 111 4.28 -6.10 7.80
CA PRO A 111 3.42 -7.14 7.26
C PRO A 111 2.24 -6.60 6.44
N PRO A 112 1.45 -5.62 6.92
CA PRO A 112 0.41 -4.97 6.11
C PRO A 112 0.93 -4.38 4.80
N ARG A 113 2.13 -3.80 4.84
CA ARG A 113 2.75 -3.12 3.71
C ARG A 113 3.05 -4.04 2.54
N ILE A 114 3.47 -5.26 2.84
CA ILE A 114 3.79 -6.29 1.84
C ILE A 114 2.55 -6.68 1.01
N PHE A 115 1.33 -6.48 1.54
CA PHE A 115 0.10 -6.80 0.81
C PHE A 115 -0.37 -5.69 -0.15
N TYR A 116 0.09 -4.45 0.00
CA TYR A 116 -0.34 -3.33 -0.85
C TYR A 116 -0.15 -3.60 -2.36
N PRO A 117 1.04 -4.04 -2.83
CA PRO A 117 1.26 -4.36 -4.24
C PRO A 117 0.21 -5.34 -4.78
N TYR A 118 -0.09 -6.39 -4.01
CA TYR A 118 -1.06 -7.41 -4.41
C TYR A 118 -2.45 -6.81 -4.68
N PHE A 119 -2.96 -6.00 -3.74
CA PHE A 119 -4.27 -5.38 -3.86
C PHE A 119 -4.35 -4.40 -5.02
N TYR A 120 -3.37 -3.50 -5.14
CA TYR A 120 -3.36 -2.54 -6.25
C TYR A 120 -3.21 -3.21 -7.61
N LYS A 121 -2.38 -4.26 -7.72
CA LYS A 121 -2.26 -5.03 -8.97
C LYS A 121 -3.60 -5.59 -9.39
N LYS A 122 -4.33 -6.23 -8.47
CA LYS A 122 -5.63 -6.82 -8.74
C LYS A 122 -6.64 -5.76 -9.17
N MET A 123 -6.71 -4.64 -8.46
CA MET A 123 -7.59 -3.52 -8.83
C MET A 123 -7.29 -3.03 -10.26
N PHE A 124 -6.03 -2.75 -10.58
CA PHE A 124 -5.68 -2.17 -11.88
C PHE A 124 -5.91 -3.10 -13.07
N ILE A 125 -5.70 -4.42 -12.92
CA ILE A 125 -5.95 -5.37 -14.01
C ILE A 125 -7.43 -5.72 -14.19
N SER A 126 -8.24 -5.61 -13.12
CA SER A 126 -9.66 -6.01 -13.16
C SER A 126 -10.59 -4.93 -13.72
N LEU A 127 -10.25 -3.65 -13.58
CA LEU A 127 -11.16 -2.55 -13.95
C LEU A 127 -11.30 -2.36 -15.47
N LYS A 128 -10.18 -2.38 -16.21
CA LYS A 128 -10.16 -2.28 -17.68
C LYS A 128 -9.19 -3.31 -18.27
N PRO A 129 -9.63 -4.57 -18.47
CA PRO A 129 -8.77 -5.65 -18.94
C PRO A 129 -8.10 -5.39 -20.30
N GLU A 130 -8.77 -4.65 -21.20
CA GLU A 130 -8.25 -4.28 -22.51
C GLU A 130 -6.97 -3.43 -22.38
N VAL A 131 -7.06 -2.32 -21.63
CA VAL A 131 -5.91 -1.44 -21.35
C VAL A 131 -4.85 -2.18 -20.52
N ALA A 132 -5.29 -3.01 -19.57
CA ALA A 132 -4.37 -3.79 -18.75
C ALA A 132 -3.54 -4.78 -19.58
N SER A 133 -4.04 -5.25 -20.72
CA SER A 133 -3.28 -6.16 -21.61
C SER A 133 -2.17 -5.46 -22.41
N GLU A 134 -2.15 -4.13 -22.43
CA GLU A 134 -1.18 -3.36 -23.20
C GLU A 134 0.24 -3.46 -22.60
N ARG A 135 1.25 -3.59 -23.47
CA ARG A 135 2.64 -3.80 -23.06
C ARG A 135 3.19 -2.68 -22.17
N TRP A 136 2.89 -1.42 -22.50
CA TRP A 136 3.36 -0.28 -21.71
C TRP A 136 2.71 -0.26 -20.33
N PHE A 137 1.42 -0.61 -20.22
CA PHE A 137 0.70 -0.66 -18.96
C PHE A 137 1.29 -1.75 -18.06
N GLN A 138 1.54 -2.93 -18.60
CA GLN A 138 2.22 -4.02 -17.90
C GLN A 138 3.64 -3.63 -17.46
N ALA A 139 4.38 -2.87 -18.26
CA ALA A 139 5.71 -2.38 -17.88
C ALA A 139 5.64 -1.39 -16.70
N VAL A 140 4.71 -0.43 -16.74
CA VAL A 140 4.48 0.51 -15.63
C VAL A 140 4.04 -0.24 -14.37
N LEU A 141 3.10 -1.17 -14.49
CA LEU A 141 2.62 -2.01 -13.39
C LEU A 141 3.76 -2.85 -12.78
N TRP A 142 4.64 -3.42 -13.61
CA TRP A 142 5.79 -4.20 -13.18
C TRP A 142 6.80 -3.39 -12.37
N TRP A 143 7.05 -2.13 -12.77
CA TRP A 143 7.91 -1.21 -12.02
C TRP A 143 7.25 -0.77 -10.72
N TYR A 144 5.96 -0.43 -10.77
CA TYR A 144 5.17 -0.07 -9.60
C TYR A 144 5.18 -1.13 -8.51
N MET A 145 5.03 -2.42 -8.88
CA MET A 145 5.13 -3.52 -7.92
C MET A 145 6.49 -3.55 -7.22
N ARG A 146 7.59 -3.29 -7.93
CA ARG A 146 8.94 -3.26 -7.35
C ARG A 146 9.12 -2.08 -6.41
N THR A 147 8.73 -0.89 -6.84
CA THR A 147 8.92 0.31 -6.03
C THR A 147 8.09 0.26 -4.76
N MET A 148 6.93 -0.43 -4.76
CA MET A 148 6.15 -0.68 -3.55
C MET A 148 6.79 -1.66 -2.55
N TYR A 149 7.72 -2.51 -3.00
CA TYR A 149 8.55 -3.32 -2.09
C TYR A 149 9.85 -2.61 -1.71
N ILE A 150 10.49 -1.92 -2.65
CA ILE A 150 11.77 -1.22 -2.44
C ILE A 150 11.60 -0.08 -1.45
N GLU A 151 10.50 0.67 -1.52
CA GLU A 151 10.22 1.80 -0.62
C GLU A 151 10.25 1.38 0.87
N PRO A 152 9.43 0.43 1.35
CA PRO A 152 9.47 0.04 2.75
C PRO A 152 10.77 -0.68 3.14
N LEU A 153 11.45 -1.35 2.20
CA LEU A 153 12.80 -1.87 2.46
C LEU A 153 13.83 -0.74 2.69
N GLY A 154 13.75 0.34 1.92
CA GLY A 154 14.53 1.55 2.16
C GLY A 154 14.22 2.17 3.53
N LEU A 155 12.95 2.17 3.94
CA LEU A 155 12.53 2.66 5.26
C LEU A 155 13.08 1.79 6.40
N ILE A 156 13.13 0.46 6.24
CA ILE A 156 13.81 -0.42 7.20
C ILE A 156 15.31 -0.13 7.20
N ALA A 157 15.93 0.00 6.03
CA ALA A 157 17.37 0.20 5.91
C ALA A 157 17.81 1.52 6.58
N VAL A 158 17.09 2.63 6.36
CA VAL A 158 17.36 3.91 7.04
C VAL A 158 17.14 3.83 8.55
N THR A 159 16.25 2.94 9.01
CA THR A 159 16.01 2.68 10.43
C THR A 159 17.15 1.87 11.08
N VAL A 160 17.68 0.88 10.37
CA VAL A 160 18.68 -0.07 10.90
C VAL A 160 20.09 0.50 10.81
N PHE A 161 20.43 1.18 9.71
CA PHE A 161 21.73 1.80 9.55
C PHE A 161 21.80 3.08 10.39
N ASP A 162 22.61 3.00 11.45
CA ASP A 162 22.81 4.07 12.41
C ASP A 162 23.49 5.28 11.76
N MET A 163 22.88 6.45 11.90
CA MET A 163 23.35 7.69 11.27
C MET A 163 24.71 8.16 11.81
N GLU A 164 25.09 7.80 13.04
CA GLU A 164 26.37 8.21 13.64
C GLU A 164 27.51 7.25 13.28
N LYS A 165 27.19 5.97 13.05
CA LYS A 165 28.19 4.92 12.82
C LYS A 165 28.44 4.60 11.35
N VAL A 166 27.39 4.63 10.52
CA VAL A 166 27.42 4.19 9.12
C VAL A 166 26.63 5.15 8.23
N PHE A 167 26.97 6.44 8.31
CA PHE A 167 26.26 7.53 7.64
C PHE A 167 26.04 7.30 6.13
N GLU A 168 27.04 6.81 5.40
CA GLU A 168 26.93 6.58 3.94
C GLU A 168 25.80 5.59 3.58
N LEU A 169 25.71 4.47 4.31
CA LEU A 169 24.64 3.49 4.11
C LEU A 169 23.28 4.05 4.53
N HIS A 170 23.24 4.85 5.59
CA HIS A 170 22.04 5.54 6.03
C HIS A 170 21.53 6.53 4.97
N ALA A 171 22.39 7.39 4.44
CA ALA A 171 22.06 8.38 3.41
C ALA A 171 21.64 7.70 2.08
N LEU A 172 22.32 6.61 1.70
CA LEU A 172 21.91 5.79 0.56
C LEU A 172 20.51 5.19 0.78
N SER A 173 20.23 4.71 1.98
CA SER A 173 18.92 4.10 2.32
C SER A 173 17.79 5.12 2.30
N TYR A 174 18.03 6.33 2.84
CA TYR A 174 17.12 7.46 2.72
C TYR A 174 16.85 7.81 1.25
N THR A 175 17.91 7.84 0.42
CA THR A 175 17.79 8.09 -1.03
C THR A 175 16.96 7.02 -1.73
N VAL A 176 17.18 5.74 -1.42
CA VAL A 176 16.38 4.63 -1.98
C VAL A 176 14.92 4.77 -1.57
N TRP A 177 14.64 5.05 -0.30
CA TRP A 177 13.29 5.26 0.22
C TRP A 177 12.57 6.39 -0.51
N ILE A 178 13.16 7.59 -0.57
CA ILE A 178 12.51 8.76 -1.16
C ILE A 178 12.33 8.62 -2.67
N VAL A 179 13.30 8.04 -3.38
CA VAL A 179 13.18 7.80 -4.83
C VAL A 179 12.08 6.78 -5.11
N ALA A 180 12.06 5.65 -4.40
CA ALA A 180 11.02 4.64 -4.56
C ALA A 180 9.63 5.19 -4.19
N PHE A 181 9.54 6.04 -3.16
CA PHE A 181 8.31 6.71 -2.77
C PHE A 181 7.77 7.64 -3.89
N ASN A 182 8.62 8.46 -4.52
CA ASN A 182 8.20 9.29 -5.64
C ASN A 182 7.73 8.46 -6.84
N PHE A 183 8.42 7.37 -7.17
CA PHE A 183 7.97 6.46 -8.21
C PHE A 183 6.65 5.76 -7.86
N ASN A 184 6.44 5.39 -6.60
CA ASN A 184 5.15 4.85 -6.14
C ASN A 184 4.01 5.85 -6.38
N MET A 185 4.21 7.12 -6.08
CA MET A 185 3.23 8.17 -6.36
C MET A 185 3.01 8.34 -7.87
N LEU A 186 4.09 8.43 -8.66
CA LEU A 186 4.04 8.59 -10.11
C LEU A 186 3.24 7.47 -10.78
N PHE A 187 3.62 6.22 -10.51
CA PHE A 187 2.97 5.08 -11.13
C PHE A 187 1.53 4.91 -10.63
N THR A 188 1.23 5.23 -9.38
CA THR A 188 -0.17 5.20 -8.89
C THR A 188 -1.03 6.20 -9.66
N VAL A 189 -0.56 7.44 -9.86
CA VAL A 189 -1.29 8.48 -10.60
C VAL A 189 -1.53 8.06 -12.05
N ILE A 190 -0.50 7.51 -12.72
CA ILE A 190 -0.60 6.99 -14.10
C ILE A 190 -1.59 5.83 -14.14
N LEU A 191 -1.39 4.79 -13.33
CA LEU A 191 -2.23 3.59 -13.37
C LEU A 191 -3.68 3.90 -13.01
N GLN A 192 -3.95 4.81 -12.06
CA GLN A 192 -5.32 5.22 -11.71
C GLN A 192 -6.03 5.97 -12.86
N ASP A 193 -5.30 6.75 -13.65
CA ASP A 193 -5.85 7.49 -14.78
C ASP A 193 -6.26 6.54 -15.93
N PHE A 194 -5.41 5.56 -16.24
CA PHE A 194 -5.64 4.66 -17.37
C PHE A 194 -6.46 3.41 -17.05
N SER A 195 -6.43 2.91 -15.80
CA SER A 195 -7.18 1.71 -15.40
C SER A 195 -8.69 1.91 -15.28
N GLY A 196 -9.19 3.15 -15.31
CA GLY A 196 -10.59 3.44 -15.03
C GLY A 196 -10.93 3.59 -13.54
N ALA A 197 -9.92 3.56 -12.66
CA ALA A 197 -10.13 3.64 -11.21
C ALA A 197 -10.71 4.99 -10.76
N ARG A 198 -10.37 6.07 -11.48
CA ARG A 198 -10.83 7.42 -11.18
C ARG A 198 -12.34 7.58 -11.39
N GLU A 199 -12.88 6.87 -12.38
CA GLU A 199 -14.28 6.94 -12.80
C GLU A 199 -15.23 6.14 -11.90
N LEU A 200 -14.70 5.34 -10.96
CA LEU A 200 -15.51 4.51 -10.04
C LEU A 200 -16.44 5.34 -9.14
N SER A 201 -15.98 6.50 -8.66
CA SER A 201 -16.80 7.41 -7.87
C SER A 201 -16.17 8.80 -7.76
N PRO A 202 -16.94 9.83 -7.38
CA PRO A 202 -16.39 11.17 -7.10
C PRO A 202 -15.28 11.16 -6.02
N MET A 203 -15.37 10.24 -5.05
CA MET A 203 -14.35 10.07 -4.01
C MET A 203 -13.02 9.57 -4.59
N HIS A 204 -13.06 8.64 -5.56
CA HIS A 204 -11.85 8.13 -6.21
C HIS A 204 -11.18 9.23 -7.03
N ASN A 205 -11.96 10.07 -7.72
CA ASN A 205 -11.43 11.24 -8.41
C ASN A 205 -10.77 12.25 -7.46
N ARG A 206 -11.40 12.55 -6.32
CA ARG A 206 -10.80 13.43 -5.28
C ARG A 206 -9.50 12.85 -4.73
N THR A 207 -9.47 11.54 -4.47
CA THR A 207 -8.29 10.83 -3.98
C THR A 207 -7.16 10.89 -5.00
N TRP A 208 -7.47 10.69 -6.28
CA TRP A 208 -6.52 10.83 -7.38
C TRP A 208 -5.95 12.26 -7.48
N LEU A 209 -6.80 13.29 -7.39
CA LEU A 209 -6.34 14.69 -7.38
C LEU A 209 -5.40 14.98 -6.21
N LEU A 210 -5.70 14.47 -5.02
CA LEU A 210 -4.82 14.58 -3.85
C LEU A 210 -3.50 13.86 -4.08
N LYS A 211 -3.51 12.63 -4.60
CA LYS A 211 -2.28 11.88 -4.95
C LYS A 211 -1.43 12.58 -5.99
N ARG A 212 -2.04 13.22 -6.98
CA ARG A 212 -1.35 14.04 -7.98
C ARG A 212 -0.71 15.29 -7.35
N PHE A 213 -1.40 15.95 -6.43
CA PHE A 213 -0.81 17.04 -5.65
C PHE A 213 0.38 16.55 -4.82
N LEU A 214 0.23 15.44 -4.10
CA LEU A 214 1.30 14.84 -3.29
C LEU A 214 2.51 14.44 -4.14
N LEU A 215 2.30 13.96 -5.36
CA LEU A 215 3.39 13.67 -6.31
C LEU A 215 4.17 14.95 -6.68
N ILE A 216 3.48 15.99 -7.12
CA ILE A 216 4.15 17.23 -7.60
C ILE A 216 4.90 17.90 -6.44
N ALA A 217 4.21 18.07 -5.31
CA ALA A 217 4.82 18.65 -4.11
C ALA A 217 5.92 17.73 -3.53
N GLY A 218 5.72 16.41 -3.58
CA GLY A 218 6.69 15.41 -3.10
C GLY A 218 7.99 15.42 -3.90
N ILE A 219 7.92 15.54 -5.24
CA ILE A 219 9.12 15.70 -6.08
C ILE A 219 9.87 16.98 -5.71
N ALA A 220 9.15 18.11 -5.60
CA ALA A 220 9.75 19.39 -5.23
C ALA A 220 10.45 19.29 -3.86
N LEU A 221 9.76 18.77 -2.85
CA LEU A 221 10.31 18.52 -1.51
C LEU A 221 11.52 17.59 -1.55
N SER A 222 11.47 16.51 -2.34
CA SER A 222 12.59 15.56 -2.45
C SER A 222 13.84 16.21 -3.03
N CYS A 223 13.68 17.03 -4.08
CA CYS A 223 14.78 17.83 -4.62
C CYS A 223 15.29 18.85 -3.59
N THR A 224 14.39 19.55 -2.89
CA THR A 224 14.78 20.48 -1.83
C THR A 224 15.58 19.79 -0.72
N SER A 225 15.19 18.59 -0.29
CA SER A 225 15.94 17.80 0.69
C SER A 225 17.38 17.57 0.25
N GLY A 226 17.59 17.04 -0.97
CA GLY A 226 18.94 16.80 -1.48
C GLY A 226 19.77 18.08 -1.66
N VAL A 227 19.18 19.14 -2.22
CA VAL A 227 19.88 20.41 -2.44
C VAL A 227 20.26 21.08 -1.12
N SER A 228 19.34 21.14 -0.16
CA SER A 228 19.57 21.79 1.14
C SER A 228 20.61 21.04 1.98
N TYR A 229 20.60 19.71 1.97
CA TYR A 229 21.66 18.91 2.59
C TYR A 229 23.02 19.15 1.91
N GLY A 230 23.06 19.16 0.57
CA GLY A 230 24.27 19.48 -0.18
C GLY A 230 24.83 20.86 0.18
N ILE A 231 23.96 21.88 0.24
CA ILE A 231 24.35 23.24 0.65
C ILE A 231 24.98 23.22 2.04
N TYR A 232 24.36 22.54 2.99
CA TYR A 232 24.91 22.40 4.34
C TYR A 232 26.29 21.73 4.32
N THR A 233 26.47 20.64 3.59
CA THR A 233 27.76 19.94 3.55
C THR A 233 28.88 20.73 2.89
N PHE A 234 28.59 21.61 1.93
CA PHE A 234 29.61 22.41 1.24
C PHE A 234 29.92 23.75 1.92
N TRP A 235 28.93 24.38 2.54
CA TRP A 235 29.06 25.74 3.06
C TRP A 235 28.76 25.89 4.55
N CYS A 236 28.39 24.81 5.24
CA CYS A 236 28.06 24.80 6.67
C CYS A 236 27.00 25.84 7.07
N ILE A 237 25.98 26.04 6.23
CA ILE A 237 24.85 26.96 6.50
C ILE A 237 23.78 26.22 7.30
N GLY A 238 23.64 26.55 8.59
CA GLY A 238 22.72 25.86 9.51
C GLY A 238 21.24 25.94 9.07
N GLU A 239 20.85 27.04 8.44
CA GLU A 239 19.50 27.24 7.90
C GLU A 239 19.20 26.26 6.75
N ALA A 240 20.21 25.89 5.96
CA ALA A 240 20.04 24.88 4.91
C ALA A 240 19.75 23.51 5.53
N TYR A 241 20.40 23.17 6.64
CA TYR A 241 20.10 21.94 7.36
C TYR A 241 18.72 21.97 8.04
N ALA A 242 18.29 23.12 8.55
CA ALA A 242 16.92 23.29 9.04
C ALA A 242 15.89 23.05 7.92
N VAL A 243 16.13 23.53 6.71
CA VAL A 243 15.27 23.24 5.55
C VAL A 243 15.26 21.74 5.24
N PHE A 244 16.43 21.09 5.23
CA PHE A 244 16.54 19.64 5.00
C PHE A 244 15.66 18.83 5.98
N THR A 245 15.77 19.13 7.28
CA THR A 245 15.05 18.41 8.34
C THR A 245 13.55 18.69 8.33
N ILE A 246 13.12 19.94 8.14
CA ILE A 246 11.70 20.27 8.01
C ILE A 246 11.09 19.54 6.80
N VAL A 247 11.80 19.51 5.68
CA VAL A 247 11.35 18.80 4.47
C VAL A 247 11.26 17.29 4.73
N GLU A 248 12.22 16.70 5.44
CA GLU A 248 12.17 15.30 5.87
C GLU A 248 10.90 15.00 6.69
N TYR A 249 10.55 15.88 7.64
CA TYR A 249 9.35 15.73 8.47
C TYR A 249 8.08 15.73 7.62
N VAL A 250 7.99 16.66 6.67
CA VAL A 250 6.85 16.76 5.75
C VAL A 250 6.75 15.54 4.85
N LEU A 251 7.88 15.03 4.33
CA LEU A 251 7.91 13.86 3.46
C LEU A 251 7.44 12.58 4.17
N VAL A 252 7.77 12.40 5.45
CA VAL A 252 7.22 11.28 6.26
C VAL A 252 5.70 11.40 6.37
N GLY A 253 5.19 12.60 6.60
CA GLY A 253 3.74 12.87 6.60
C GLY A 253 3.10 12.57 5.23
N PHE A 254 3.75 12.97 4.14
CA PHE A 254 3.29 12.70 2.77
C PHE A 254 3.24 11.20 2.47
N ASN A 255 4.26 10.44 2.86
CA ASN A 255 4.29 8.99 2.71
C ASN A 255 3.12 8.33 3.44
N SER A 256 2.96 8.68 4.72
CA SER A 256 1.88 8.16 5.56
C SER A 256 0.51 8.48 4.98
N LEU A 257 0.27 9.75 4.60
CA LEU A 257 -0.98 10.18 3.99
C LEU A 257 -1.25 9.45 2.67
N PHE A 258 -0.30 9.46 1.73
CA PHE A 258 -0.44 8.86 0.41
C PHE A 258 -0.85 7.40 0.50
N HIS A 259 -0.25 6.65 1.42
CA HIS A 259 -0.54 5.24 1.59
C HIS A 259 -1.77 4.96 2.45
N PHE A 260 -2.17 5.88 3.31
CA PHE A 260 -3.42 5.80 4.05
C PHE A 260 -4.64 5.96 3.13
N LEU A 261 -4.49 6.62 1.98
CA LEU A 261 -5.55 6.79 0.98
C LEU A 261 -6.08 5.47 0.39
N ILE A 262 -5.41 4.33 0.65
CA ILE A 262 -5.91 3.00 0.29
C ILE A 262 -7.34 2.74 0.81
N LEU A 263 -7.73 3.33 1.95
CA LEU A 263 -9.11 3.25 2.47
C LEU A 263 -10.14 3.78 1.47
N PHE A 264 -9.80 4.86 0.79
CA PHE A 264 -10.69 5.52 -0.15
C PHE A 264 -10.60 4.88 -1.54
N ASP A 265 -9.41 4.45 -1.97
CA ASP A 265 -9.21 3.75 -3.25
C ASP A 265 -9.97 2.42 -3.33
N PHE A 266 -10.22 1.78 -2.18
CA PHE A 266 -10.93 0.50 -2.13
C PHE A 266 -12.34 0.61 -1.52
N SER A 267 -12.82 1.83 -1.22
CA SER A 267 -14.12 2.05 -0.55
C SER A 267 -15.33 1.56 -1.35
N ASN A 268 -15.25 1.57 -2.69
CA ASN A 268 -16.31 1.14 -3.61
C ASN A 268 -15.89 -0.08 -4.46
N VAL A 269 -14.87 -0.80 -3.99
CA VAL A 269 -14.32 -1.99 -4.62
C VAL A 269 -14.67 -3.20 -3.77
N LYS A 270 -15.48 -4.12 -4.32
CA LYS A 270 -15.71 -5.41 -3.67
C LYS A 270 -14.54 -6.33 -3.97
N MET A 271 -13.83 -6.73 -2.92
CA MET A 271 -12.82 -7.78 -2.97
C MET A 271 -13.45 -9.12 -2.62
N GLU A 272 -13.51 -10.03 -3.58
CA GLU A 272 -14.00 -11.40 -3.39
C GLU A 272 -12.84 -12.37 -3.47
N MET A 273 -12.59 -13.08 -2.38
CA MET A 273 -11.56 -14.10 -2.31
C MET A 273 -12.16 -15.42 -2.80
N ARG A 274 -11.85 -15.82 -4.03
CA ARG A 274 -12.31 -17.07 -4.64
C ARG A 274 -11.28 -18.17 -4.37
N TYR A 275 -11.77 -19.30 -3.85
CA TYR A 275 -10.99 -20.51 -3.63
C TYR A 275 -11.37 -21.55 -4.69
N ASP A 276 -10.41 -21.98 -5.49
CA ASP A 276 -10.61 -23.12 -6.38
C ASP A 276 -10.23 -24.40 -5.63
N LEU A 277 -11.23 -25.23 -5.32
CA LEU A 277 -11.05 -26.56 -4.76
C LEU A 277 -10.84 -27.56 -5.91
N GLU A 278 -9.70 -28.25 -5.90
CA GLU A 278 -9.40 -29.31 -6.87
C GLU A 278 -9.93 -30.66 -6.35
N MET A 279 -10.84 -31.28 -7.11
CA MET A 279 -11.33 -32.63 -6.81
C MET A 279 -10.29 -33.65 -7.28
N VAL A 280 -9.60 -34.31 -6.35
CA VAL A 280 -8.69 -35.43 -6.64
C VAL A 280 -9.40 -36.74 -6.31
N GLY A 281 -10.04 -37.36 -7.32
CA GLY A 281 -10.79 -38.61 -7.13
C GLY A 281 -12.14 -38.44 -6.40
N ARG A 282 -12.61 -39.51 -5.71
CA ARG A 282 -13.87 -39.53 -4.94
C ARG A 282 -13.77 -38.92 -3.53
N GLU A 283 -12.57 -38.52 -3.11
CA GLU A 283 -12.34 -37.87 -1.81
C GLU A 283 -12.05 -36.37 -1.99
N LYS A 284 -12.67 -35.55 -1.14
CA LYS A 284 -12.41 -34.11 -1.05
C LYS A 284 -10.97 -33.88 -0.57
N SER A 285 -10.04 -33.72 -1.51
CA SER A 285 -8.71 -33.20 -1.20
C SER A 285 -8.82 -31.70 -0.92
N ASN A 286 -8.61 -31.26 0.32
CA ASN A 286 -8.53 -29.84 0.71
C ASN A 286 -7.19 -29.20 0.25
N LYS A 287 -6.78 -29.44 -1.00
CA LYS A 287 -5.63 -28.74 -1.60
C LYS A 287 -6.11 -27.41 -2.18
N PHE A 288 -5.84 -26.33 -1.46
CA PHE A 288 -6.02 -24.97 -1.94
C PHE A 288 -5.05 -24.71 -3.10
N LYS A 289 -5.59 -24.50 -4.31
CA LYS A 289 -4.76 -24.29 -5.50
C LYS A 289 -4.43 -22.82 -5.72
N ASN A 290 -5.42 -21.94 -5.60
CA ASN A 290 -5.28 -20.49 -5.81
C ASN A 290 -6.27 -19.71 -4.93
N VAL A 291 -5.81 -18.56 -4.43
CA VAL A 291 -6.64 -17.54 -3.77
C VAL A 291 -6.70 -16.35 -4.71
N ASP A 292 -7.83 -16.16 -5.39
CA ASP A 292 -8.00 -15.06 -6.34
C ASP A 292 -8.90 -13.97 -5.76
N ILE A 293 -8.38 -12.75 -5.63
CA ILE A 293 -9.17 -11.60 -5.19
C ILE A 293 -9.74 -10.89 -6.43
N THR A 294 -11.03 -11.03 -6.65
CA THR A 294 -11.75 -10.33 -7.72
C THR A 294 -12.22 -8.98 -7.21
N VAL A 295 -11.91 -7.92 -7.96
CA VAL A 295 -12.28 -6.53 -7.67
C VAL A 295 -13.45 -6.14 -8.57
N PHE A 296 -14.64 -5.94 -7.98
CA PHE A 296 -15.80 -5.43 -8.71
C PHE A 296 -16.13 -3.99 -8.30
N PRO A 297 -16.45 -3.10 -9.25
CA PRO A 297 -17.15 -1.86 -8.93
C PRO A 297 -18.47 -2.22 -8.23
N GLU A 298 -18.78 -1.57 -7.11
CA GLU A 298 -20.11 -1.70 -6.53
C GLU A 298 -21.15 -1.16 -7.53
N GLN A 299 -22.07 -2.02 -7.99
CA GLN A 299 -23.15 -1.60 -8.88
C GLN A 299 -23.98 -0.52 -8.19
N GLN A 300 -24.06 0.66 -8.81
CA GLN A 300 -25.01 1.69 -8.40
C GLN A 300 -26.41 1.08 -8.43
N LYS A 301 -27.06 0.96 -7.25
CA LYS A 301 -28.50 0.72 -7.21
C LYS A 301 -29.17 1.81 -8.05
N PRO A 302 -30.06 1.47 -9.00
CA PRO A 302 -30.82 2.47 -9.72
C PRO A 302 -31.54 3.36 -8.71
N GLN A 303 -31.36 4.68 -8.85
CA GLN A 303 -32.17 5.64 -8.10
C GLN A 303 -33.64 5.34 -8.46
N PRO A 304 -34.52 5.10 -7.47
CA PRO A 304 -35.95 5.07 -7.77
C PRO A 304 -36.33 6.46 -8.32
N CYS A 305 -36.92 6.45 -9.52
CA CYS A 305 -37.50 7.62 -10.16
C CYS A 305 -38.52 8.32 -9.24
#